data_AF-A0A094A4N4-F1
#
_entry.id   AF-A0A094A4N4-F1
#
_cell.length_a   1.000
_cell.length_b   1.000
_cell.length_c   1.000
_cell.angle_alpha   90.00
_cell.angle_beta   90.00
_cell.angle_gamma   90.00
#
_symmetry.space_group_name_H-M   'P 1'
#
loop_
_entity.id
_entity.type
_entity.pdbx_description
1 polymer ?
#
loop_
_entity_poly.entity_id
_entity_poly.type
_entity_poly.pdbx_seq_one_letter_code
_entity_poly.pdbx_strand_id
1 'polypeptide(L)'
;MESPAIAAAGTSRTQLYSAPGPPPPRESRPGLLPIYRSFTSRPSRWKSRRAAMRARVSGPGPKAMMDRLEVTVKEVTNWDGLSMDPEMWYPDGNCLVHLYARDCTSSSMWGPAFLIPLEFLIGLDCIPLLERFLAGSTGSNLASSNREFAKGRLGSEYTSGRYDLYIPPPPTAEGEQKLLCRTATRNFFAWICGKPLVGESLGQALVGLLNSMSEYRGLNVDNVEDILDYMEEGGYADFGGSPVHTLATLHFAEHFQFENLYVDAFAHAVGMYDEVIQSPEYKCISPTTRSILDRAHSELQYRLSSTSESLSTFLTDELSPTHLGLTAASRTHLDRFRDFLTTYWISALGSYPPPSHSSAGFSNQVLLRMRTEFKDLYAYLVDESFTASDCSPAAAQGGVCVLQS
;
A
#
# COMPACT_ATOMS: atom_id res chain seq x y z
N MET A 1 54.68 47.61 -15.13
CA MET A 1 54.78 46.15 -15.34
C MET A 1 53.92 45.49 -14.29
N GLU A 2 52.62 45.42 -14.56
CA GLU A 2 51.64 44.69 -13.75
C GLU A 2 51.39 43.34 -14.44
N SER A 3 51.38 42.26 -13.66
CA SER A 3 50.90 40.94 -14.09
C SER A 3 49.63 40.60 -13.30
N PRO A 4 48.57 40.08 -13.93
CA PRO A 4 47.30 39.85 -13.27
C PRO A 4 47.25 38.46 -12.61
N ALA A 5 46.77 38.39 -11.38
CA ALA A 5 46.43 37.15 -10.70
C ALA A 5 44.96 36.79 -10.96
N ILE A 6 44.76 35.52 -11.34
CA ILE A 6 43.51 34.91 -11.83
C ILE A 6 42.54 34.66 -10.66
N ALA A 7 41.27 35.04 -10.86
CA ALA A 7 40.17 34.77 -9.96
C ALA A 7 39.77 33.29 -9.95
N ALA A 8 39.74 32.67 -8.77
CA ALA A 8 39.15 31.34 -8.56
C ALA A 8 37.71 31.49 -8.08
N ALA A 9 36.76 30.96 -8.85
CA ALA A 9 35.34 30.91 -8.52
C ALA A 9 35.08 29.92 -7.38
N GLY A 10 34.56 30.44 -6.25
CA GLY A 10 34.09 29.63 -5.14
C GLY A 10 32.74 28.98 -5.45
N THR A 11 32.68 27.66 -5.39
CA THR A 11 31.44 26.87 -5.48
C THR A 11 30.79 26.85 -4.10
N SER A 12 29.67 27.56 -3.93
CA SER A 12 28.90 27.56 -2.70
C SER A 12 28.12 26.25 -2.54
N ARG A 13 28.39 25.60 -1.42
CA ARG A 13 27.89 24.30 -0.94
C ARG A 13 26.42 24.42 -0.52
N THR A 14 25.51 23.70 -1.17
CA THR A 14 24.12 23.57 -0.74
C THR A 14 24.06 22.76 0.56
N GLN A 15 23.55 23.36 1.63
CA GLN A 15 23.30 22.72 2.91
C GLN A 15 21.99 21.92 2.86
N LEU A 16 22.02 20.67 3.36
CA LEU A 16 20.84 19.84 3.60
C LEU A 16 20.28 20.13 4.99
N TYR A 17 19.01 20.51 5.04
CA TYR A 17 18.24 20.65 6.28
C TYR A 17 17.95 19.26 6.89
N SER A 18 18.17 19.11 8.19
CA SER A 18 17.72 17.96 8.99
C SER A 18 16.38 18.31 9.66
N ALA A 19 15.37 17.46 9.49
CA ALA A 19 14.12 17.52 10.25
C ALA A 19 14.22 16.64 11.53
N PRO A 20 13.59 17.01 12.66
CA PRO A 20 13.64 16.24 13.89
C PRO A 20 12.83 14.94 13.77
N GLY A 21 13.36 13.87 14.36
CA GLY A 21 12.79 12.52 14.29
C GLY A 21 11.43 12.34 14.99
N PRO A 22 10.69 11.27 14.64
CA PRO A 22 9.39 10.95 15.23
C PRO A 22 9.51 10.37 16.65
N PRO A 23 8.47 10.51 17.49
CA PRO A 23 8.44 9.93 18.83
C PRO A 23 8.20 8.41 18.80
N PRO A 24 8.53 7.69 19.90
CA PRO A 24 8.44 6.22 19.99
C PRO A 24 7.00 5.66 19.92
N PRO A 25 6.83 4.34 19.69
CA PRO A 25 5.56 3.75 19.26
C PRO A 25 4.48 3.85 20.34
N ARG A 26 3.30 4.33 19.94
CA ARG A 26 2.09 4.33 20.77
C ARG A 26 1.46 2.94 20.75
N GLU A 27 1.38 2.31 21.93
CA GLU A 27 0.51 1.17 22.18
C GLU A 27 -0.97 1.55 21.96
N SER A 28 -1.70 0.64 21.31
CA SER A 28 -3.17 0.60 21.19
C SER A 28 -3.86 1.88 20.65
N ARG A 29 -4.01 1.98 19.32
CA ARG A 29 -5.08 2.81 18.73
C ARG A 29 -6.41 2.04 18.77
N PRO A 30 -7.48 2.61 19.36
CA PRO A 30 -8.81 2.01 19.31
C PRO A 30 -9.47 2.28 17.95
N GLY A 31 -9.93 1.21 17.29
CA GLY A 31 -10.99 1.24 16.27
C GLY A 31 -10.59 1.61 14.84
N LEU A 32 -9.87 0.72 14.14
CA LEU A 32 -10.01 0.62 12.68
C LEU A 32 -11.43 0.11 12.36
N LEU A 33 -12.13 0.78 11.44
CA LEU A 33 -13.47 0.40 11.01
C LEU A 33 -13.49 -1.06 10.47
N PRO A 34 -14.62 -1.79 10.55
CA PRO A 34 -14.71 -3.24 10.34
C PRO A 34 -14.38 -3.75 8.93
N ILE A 35 -14.03 -2.87 7.99
CA ILE A 35 -13.76 -3.20 6.58
C ILE A 35 -12.42 -3.95 6.44
N TYR A 36 -11.51 -3.81 7.42
CA TYR A 36 -10.14 -4.35 7.41
C TYR A 36 -10.00 -5.85 7.75
N ARG A 37 -11.09 -6.63 7.68
CA ARG A 37 -11.12 -8.00 8.25
C ARG A 37 -10.81 -9.13 7.27
N SER A 38 -10.68 -8.86 5.98
CA SER A 38 -10.59 -9.91 4.94
C SER A 38 -9.19 -10.45 4.65
N PHE A 39 -8.12 -9.71 4.98
CA PHE A 39 -6.73 -10.17 4.74
C PHE A 39 -5.99 -10.61 6.02
N THR A 40 -6.20 -9.93 7.15
CA THR A 40 -5.37 -10.02 8.37
C THR A 40 -5.60 -11.24 9.28
N SER A 41 -6.63 -12.06 9.02
CA SER A 41 -7.02 -13.18 9.90
C SER A 41 -6.44 -14.53 9.49
N ARG A 42 -5.60 -14.57 8.45
CA ARG A 42 -5.08 -15.82 7.88
C ARG A 42 -3.66 -16.10 8.39
N PRO A 43 -3.35 -17.34 8.81
CA PRO A 43 -1.97 -17.70 9.12
C PRO A 43 -1.13 -17.65 7.84
N SER A 44 -0.19 -16.70 7.77
CA SER A 44 0.73 -16.59 6.63
C SER A 44 1.45 -17.91 6.38
N ARG A 45 1.12 -18.55 5.26
CA ARG A 45 1.77 -19.79 4.78
C ARG A 45 3.20 -19.49 4.35
N TRP A 46 3.48 -18.26 3.99
CA TRP A 46 4.78 -17.76 3.58
C TRP A 46 5.77 -17.65 4.75
N LYS A 47 5.35 -17.17 5.94
CA LYS A 47 6.17 -17.16 7.18
C LYS A 47 6.57 -18.56 7.62
N SER A 48 5.63 -19.51 7.58
CA SER A 48 5.91 -20.90 7.97
C SER A 48 6.90 -21.57 7.01
N ARG A 49 6.82 -21.25 5.71
CA ARG A 49 7.76 -21.70 4.68
C ARG A 49 9.15 -21.04 4.84
N ARG A 50 9.22 -19.73 5.10
CA ARG A 50 10.48 -19.00 5.37
C ARG A 50 11.15 -19.42 6.67
N ALA A 51 10.40 -19.63 7.75
CA ALA A 51 10.94 -20.08 9.03
C ALA A 51 11.53 -21.50 8.93
N ALA A 52 10.86 -22.40 8.19
CA ALA A 52 11.37 -23.74 7.91
C ALA A 52 12.65 -23.73 7.04
N MET A 53 12.74 -22.80 6.07
CA MET A 53 13.96 -22.59 5.26
C MET A 53 15.10 -21.98 6.09
N ARG A 54 14.84 -21.00 6.97
CA ARG A 54 15.85 -20.37 7.84
C ARG A 54 16.36 -21.28 8.97
N ALA A 55 15.51 -22.17 9.51
CA ALA A 55 15.88 -23.02 10.65
C ALA A 55 16.99 -24.03 10.34
N ARG A 56 17.26 -24.33 9.06
CA ARG A 56 18.35 -25.24 8.63
C ARG A 56 19.70 -24.55 8.39
N VAL A 57 19.73 -23.21 8.30
CA VAL A 57 20.92 -22.39 7.99
C VAL A 57 21.68 -21.97 9.26
N SER A 58 21.23 -22.36 10.46
CA SER A 58 21.90 -21.99 11.72
C SER A 58 23.10 -22.89 12.02
N GLY A 59 24.22 -22.64 11.35
CA GLY A 59 25.56 -22.77 11.96
C GLY A 59 25.89 -21.51 12.78
N PRO A 60 26.83 -21.56 13.74
CA PRO A 60 27.12 -20.43 14.63
C PRO A 60 27.86 -19.31 13.87
N GLY A 61 27.11 -18.45 13.20
CA GLY A 61 27.59 -17.18 12.68
C GLY A 61 27.69 -16.12 13.79
N PRO A 62 28.53 -15.08 13.64
CA PRO A 62 28.77 -14.11 14.70
C PRO A 62 27.47 -13.40 15.06
N LYS A 63 27.14 -13.42 16.36
CA LYS A 63 26.05 -12.63 16.93
C LYS A 63 26.40 -11.14 16.80
N ALA A 64 26.12 -10.57 15.65
CA ALA A 64 25.91 -9.13 15.55
C ALA A 64 24.56 -8.85 16.21
N MET A 65 24.63 -8.08 17.29
CA MET A 65 23.49 -7.53 18.01
C MET A 65 22.65 -6.71 17.01
N MET A 66 21.63 -7.33 16.42
CA MET A 66 20.65 -6.63 15.59
C MET A 66 19.62 -6.03 16.54
N ASP A 67 19.67 -4.71 16.67
CA ASP A 67 18.57 -3.96 17.25
C ASP A 67 17.26 -4.35 16.58
N ARG A 68 16.26 -4.44 17.46
CA ARG A 68 14.86 -4.73 17.21
C ARG A 68 14.38 -4.12 15.89
N LEU A 69 13.73 -4.97 15.08
CA LEU A 69 13.20 -4.72 13.75
C LEU A 69 12.16 -3.56 13.75
N GLU A 70 12.63 -2.32 13.82
CA GLU A 70 11.83 -1.10 13.74
C GLU A 70 12.08 -0.41 12.38
N VAL A 71 10.98 -0.09 11.70
CA VAL A 71 10.88 0.80 10.53
C VAL A 71 11.72 0.37 9.32
N THR A 72 11.19 -0.55 8.51
CA THR A 72 11.71 -0.79 7.15
C THR A 72 10.70 -0.31 6.12
N VAL A 73 10.47 1.01 6.06
CA VAL A 73 10.33 1.63 4.74
C VAL A 73 11.75 1.93 4.31
N LYS A 74 12.38 0.97 3.62
CA LYS A 74 13.64 1.26 2.94
C LYS A 74 13.29 1.56 1.50
N GLU A 75 13.51 2.81 1.16
CA GLU A 75 13.54 3.40 -0.17
C GLU A 75 13.85 2.38 -1.26
N VAL A 76 13.13 2.48 -2.37
CA VAL A 76 13.51 1.73 -3.56
C VAL A 76 14.93 2.11 -3.94
N THR A 77 15.85 1.15 -3.82
CA THR A 77 17.24 1.33 -4.21
C THR A 77 17.39 1.10 -5.71
N ASN A 78 18.21 1.93 -6.37
CA ASN A 78 18.52 1.74 -7.78
C ASN A 78 19.54 0.60 -7.92
N TRP A 79 19.15 -0.46 -8.62
CA TRP A 79 20.04 -1.56 -9.00
C TRP A 79 20.44 -1.39 -10.47
N ASP A 80 21.75 -1.52 -10.75
CA ASP A 80 22.34 -1.22 -12.07
C ASP A 80 22.07 -2.28 -13.15
N GLY A 81 21.33 -3.34 -12.80
CA GLY A 81 20.87 -4.34 -13.76
C GLY A 81 21.86 -5.46 -14.06
N LEU A 82 23.11 -5.36 -13.60
CA LEU A 82 24.21 -6.24 -14.04
C LEU A 82 25.23 -6.56 -12.95
N SER A 83 25.32 -5.77 -11.88
CA SER A 83 26.21 -6.05 -10.77
C SER A 83 25.67 -7.12 -9.83
N MET A 84 26.58 -7.72 -9.08
CA MET A 84 26.24 -8.61 -7.97
C MET A 84 25.34 -7.86 -6.97
N ASP A 85 24.22 -8.49 -6.61
CA ASP A 85 23.32 -7.97 -5.58
C ASP A 85 23.73 -8.55 -4.21
N PRO A 86 24.23 -7.73 -3.28
CA PRO A 86 24.69 -8.20 -1.98
C PRO A 86 23.54 -8.72 -1.10
N GLU A 87 22.29 -8.30 -1.33
CA GLU A 87 21.15 -8.75 -0.55
C GLU A 87 20.78 -10.21 -0.84
N MET A 88 21.18 -10.71 -2.01
CA MET A 88 20.91 -12.05 -2.54
C MET A 88 22.18 -12.88 -2.73
N TRP A 89 23.19 -12.62 -1.90
CA TRP A 89 24.42 -13.40 -1.85
C TRP A 89 24.49 -14.23 -0.56
N TYR A 90 24.12 -15.50 -0.66
CA TYR A 90 24.12 -16.46 0.44
C TYR A 90 25.43 -17.25 0.46
N PRO A 91 26.22 -17.21 1.55
CA PRO A 91 27.50 -17.93 1.62
C PRO A 91 27.39 -19.45 1.47
N ASP A 92 26.26 -20.02 1.88
CA ASP A 92 25.87 -21.42 1.76
C ASP A 92 25.07 -21.72 0.49
N GLY A 93 24.86 -20.70 -0.37
CA GLY A 93 24.20 -20.85 -1.64
C GLY A 93 25.00 -21.73 -2.60
N ASN A 94 24.27 -22.41 -3.49
CA ASN A 94 24.86 -23.34 -4.45
C ASN A 94 24.31 -23.18 -5.89
N CYS A 95 23.43 -22.20 -6.10
CA CYS A 95 22.92 -21.80 -7.39
C CYS A 95 23.39 -20.38 -7.73
N LEU A 96 24.20 -20.26 -8.78
CA LEU A 96 24.62 -19.01 -9.38
C LEU A 96 23.60 -18.58 -10.43
N VAL A 97 23.13 -17.34 -10.35
CA VAL A 97 22.16 -16.79 -11.30
C VAL A 97 22.81 -15.70 -12.13
N HIS A 98 22.75 -15.86 -13.44
CA HIS A 98 23.30 -14.95 -14.44
C HIS A 98 22.14 -14.34 -15.23
N LEU A 99 22.12 -13.01 -15.35
CA LEU A 99 21.03 -12.27 -16.03
C LEU A 99 21.38 -11.93 -17.50
N TYR A 100 22.11 -12.86 -18.13
CA TYR A 100 22.60 -12.80 -19.50
C TYR A 100 22.65 -14.21 -20.12
N ALA A 101 22.77 -14.27 -21.45
CA ALA A 101 22.81 -15.52 -22.19
C ALA A 101 24.17 -16.23 -22.03
N ARG A 102 24.18 -17.56 -21.93
CA ARG A 102 25.39 -18.36 -21.67
C ARG A 102 26.51 -18.16 -22.71
N ASP A 103 26.12 -17.94 -23.96
CA ASP A 103 26.98 -17.82 -25.13
C ASP A 103 27.40 -16.37 -25.44
N CYS A 104 27.07 -15.40 -24.57
CA CYS A 104 27.47 -14.03 -24.82
C CYS A 104 28.99 -13.86 -24.68
N THR A 105 29.61 -13.25 -25.69
CA THR A 105 31.06 -12.91 -25.71
C THR A 105 31.48 -11.94 -24.61
N SER A 106 30.50 -11.29 -23.95
CA SER A 106 30.66 -10.46 -22.76
C SER A 106 30.64 -11.24 -21.42
N SER A 107 30.49 -12.57 -21.44
CA SER A 107 30.44 -13.40 -20.22
C SER A 107 31.74 -13.38 -19.41
N SER A 108 32.88 -13.04 -20.03
CA SER A 108 34.17 -12.85 -19.35
C SER A 108 34.25 -11.56 -18.53
N MET A 109 33.36 -10.60 -18.77
CA MET A 109 33.34 -9.30 -18.09
C MET A 109 32.30 -9.23 -16.98
N TRP A 110 31.30 -10.13 -16.98
CA TRP A 110 30.15 -10.07 -16.08
C TRP A 110 30.01 -11.34 -15.23
N GLY A 111 30.07 -11.17 -13.91
CA GLY A 111 29.87 -12.26 -12.95
C GLY A 111 28.40 -12.66 -12.76
N PRO A 112 28.13 -13.66 -11.92
CA PRO A 112 26.79 -13.96 -11.45
C PRO A 112 26.19 -12.77 -10.70
N ALA A 113 24.90 -12.52 -10.91
CA ALA A 113 24.16 -11.49 -10.20
C ALA A 113 23.81 -11.94 -8.78
N PHE A 114 23.44 -13.21 -8.62
CA PHE A 114 22.96 -13.78 -7.34
C PHE A 114 23.67 -15.10 -7.02
N LEU A 115 23.77 -15.39 -5.72
CA LEU A 115 24.16 -16.70 -5.19
C LEU A 115 23.13 -17.12 -4.15
N ILE A 116 22.28 -18.08 -4.49
CA ILE A 116 21.17 -18.51 -3.62
C ILE A 116 21.16 -20.03 -3.43
N PRO A 117 20.55 -20.54 -2.35
CA PRO A 117 20.29 -21.97 -2.22
C PRO A 117 19.27 -22.45 -3.28
N LEU A 118 19.62 -23.48 -4.06
CA LEU A 118 18.72 -24.06 -5.07
C LEU A 118 17.42 -24.57 -4.44
N GLU A 119 17.47 -25.01 -3.19
CA GLU A 119 16.32 -25.47 -2.43
C GLU A 119 15.20 -24.43 -2.26
N PHE A 120 15.53 -23.13 -2.30
CA PHE A 120 14.50 -22.07 -2.24
C PHE A 120 13.63 -22.10 -3.51
N LEU A 121 14.24 -22.30 -4.68
CA LEU A 121 13.54 -22.42 -5.96
C LEU A 121 12.65 -23.66 -5.99
N ILE A 122 13.17 -24.80 -5.52
CA ILE A 122 12.41 -26.06 -5.47
C ILE A 122 11.26 -25.98 -4.45
N GLY A 123 11.51 -25.40 -3.27
CA GLY A 123 10.50 -25.26 -2.22
C GLY A 123 9.33 -24.36 -2.63
N LEU A 124 9.57 -23.39 -3.50
CA LEU A 124 8.56 -22.48 -4.05
C LEU A 124 7.97 -22.94 -5.39
N ASP A 125 8.31 -24.15 -5.84
CA ASP A 125 7.81 -24.77 -7.07
C ASP A 125 8.17 -23.98 -8.34
N CYS A 126 9.41 -23.47 -8.39
CA CYS A 126 9.98 -22.79 -9.55
C CYS A 126 10.59 -23.78 -10.57
N ILE A 127 9.99 -24.96 -10.72
CA ILE A 127 10.49 -26.02 -11.62
C ILE A 127 10.55 -25.55 -13.08
N PRO A 128 9.54 -24.83 -13.62
CA PRO A 128 9.60 -24.32 -15.00
C PRO A 128 10.80 -23.42 -15.28
N LEU A 129 11.21 -22.59 -14.31
CA LEU A 129 12.41 -21.76 -14.41
C LEU A 129 13.68 -22.62 -14.54
N LEU A 130 13.80 -23.66 -13.71
CA LEU A 130 14.97 -24.54 -13.68
C LEU A 130 15.08 -25.33 -14.98
N GLU A 131 13.98 -25.91 -15.47
CA GLU A 131 13.96 -26.67 -16.73
C GLU A 131 14.38 -25.80 -17.92
N ARG A 132 13.99 -24.52 -17.92
CA ARG A 132 14.23 -23.59 -19.02
C ARG A 132 15.65 -23.02 -19.04
N PHE A 133 16.24 -22.70 -17.88
CA PHE A 133 17.44 -21.85 -17.82
C PHE A 133 18.66 -22.50 -17.16
N LEU A 134 18.54 -23.73 -16.64
CA LEU A 134 19.65 -24.40 -15.97
C LEU A 134 20.72 -24.86 -16.98
N ALA A 135 21.96 -24.47 -16.74
CA ALA A 135 23.08 -24.75 -17.61
C ALA A 135 23.42 -26.25 -17.60
N GLY A 136 23.21 -26.92 -18.74
CA GLY A 136 23.35 -28.38 -18.88
C GLY A 136 22.18 -29.07 -19.59
N SER A 137 21.11 -28.33 -19.91
CA SER A 137 19.96 -28.85 -20.68
C SER A 137 20.27 -29.04 -22.19
N THR A 138 21.31 -28.39 -22.72
CA THR A 138 21.74 -28.53 -24.11
C THR A 138 23.27 -28.66 -24.20
N GLY A 139 23.77 -29.85 -24.53
CA GLY A 139 25.11 -30.00 -25.12
C GLY A 139 26.20 -30.74 -24.33
N SER A 140 25.90 -31.68 -23.43
CA SER A 140 26.91 -32.65 -22.96
C SER A 140 26.30 -34.02 -22.74
N ASN A 141 26.96 -35.06 -23.28
CA ASN A 141 26.57 -36.47 -23.27
C ASN A 141 26.69 -37.11 -21.86
N LEU A 142 26.11 -36.48 -20.84
CA LEU A 142 25.90 -37.06 -19.53
C LEU A 142 24.47 -36.76 -19.07
N ALA A 143 23.55 -37.64 -19.50
CA ALA A 143 22.21 -37.86 -18.97
C ALA A 143 21.42 -36.62 -18.50
N SER A 144 20.89 -35.85 -19.46
CA SER A 144 19.77 -34.92 -19.22
C SER A 144 18.45 -35.63 -18.86
N SER A 145 18.43 -36.96 -18.72
CA SER A 145 17.21 -37.76 -18.62
C SER A 145 16.75 -38.14 -17.22
N ASN A 146 17.41 -37.72 -16.14
CA ASN A 146 17.06 -38.18 -14.77
C ASN A 146 17.01 -37.10 -13.67
N ARG A 147 17.11 -35.80 -13.99
CA ARG A 147 16.94 -34.76 -12.96
C ARG A 147 15.46 -34.40 -12.81
N GLU A 148 14.71 -35.29 -12.16
CA GLU A 148 13.36 -34.97 -11.71
C GLU A 148 13.45 -34.02 -10.51
N PHE A 149 13.33 -32.72 -10.77
CA PHE A 149 13.09 -31.76 -9.70
C PHE A 149 11.67 -31.97 -9.18
N ALA A 150 11.55 -32.50 -7.96
CA ALA A 150 10.25 -32.77 -7.37
C ALA A 150 10.18 -32.20 -5.95
N LYS A 151 9.07 -31.50 -5.68
CA LYS A 151 8.75 -30.99 -4.36
C LYS A 151 8.63 -32.17 -3.38
N GLY A 152 9.43 -32.15 -2.30
CA GLY A 152 9.40 -33.18 -1.26
C GLY A 152 10.47 -34.28 -1.35
N ARG A 153 11.35 -34.27 -2.36
CA ARG A 153 12.58 -35.09 -2.33
C ARG A 153 13.54 -34.61 -1.23
N LEU A 154 14.33 -35.52 -0.66
CA LEU A 154 15.25 -35.22 0.46
C LEU A 154 16.21 -34.08 0.08
N GLY A 155 16.21 -32.99 0.86
CA GLY A 155 17.03 -31.80 0.60
C GLY A 155 18.53 -32.07 0.40
N SER A 156 19.04 -33.19 0.93
CA SER A 156 20.44 -33.61 0.79
C SER A 156 20.93 -33.79 -0.65
N GLU A 157 20.03 -34.10 -1.60
CA GLU A 157 20.40 -34.26 -3.03
C GLU A 157 20.67 -32.91 -3.70
N TYR A 158 19.95 -31.86 -3.27
CA TYR A 158 20.04 -30.53 -3.86
C TYR A 158 21.09 -29.62 -3.22
N THR A 159 21.62 -29.98 -2.05
CA THR A 159 22.63 -29.18 -1.33
C THR A 159 24.07 -29.49 -1.75
N SER A 160 24.31 -30.59 -2.48
CA SER A 160 25.67 -31.07 -2.77
C SER A 160 26.22 -30.62 -4.14
N GLY A 161 25.34 -30.18 -5.06
CA GLY A 161 25.72 -29.73 -6.40
C GLY A 161 25.98 -28.23 -6.49
N ARG A 162 26.76 -27.81 -7.49
CA ARG A 162 26.81 -26.41 -7.96
C ARG A 162 25.98 -26.28 -9.25
N TYR A 163 25.21 -25.22 -9.33
CA TYR A 163 24.25 -24.98 -10.40
C TYR A 163 24.44 -23.58 -10.98
N ASP A 164 24.39 -23.46 -12.30
CA ASP A 164 24.43 -22.18 -13.00
C ASP A 164 23.11 -21.99 -13.74
N LEU A 165 22.46 -20.85 -13.55
CA LEU A 165 21.19 -20.48 -14.15
C LEU A 165 21.38 -19.25 -15.03
N TYR A 166 21.12 -19.35 -16.34
CA TYR A 166 21.30 -18.24 -17.28
C TYR A 166 19.95 -17.74 -17.78
N ILE A 167 19.52 -16.57 -17.31
CA ILE A 167 18.23 -15.95 -17.63
C ILE A 167 18.48 -14.68 -18.46
N PRO A 168 18.57 -14.79 -19.79
CA PRO A 168 18.68 -13.61 -20.64
C PRO A 168 17.34 -12.86 -20.72
N PRO A 169 17.35 -11.52 -20.88
CA PRO A 169 16.16 -10.81 -21.32
C PRO A 169 15.71 -11.33 -22.71
N PRO A 170 14.43 -11.20 -23.07
CA PRO A 170 13.94 -11.61 -24.38
C PRO A 170 14.77 -11.00 -25.53
N PRO A 171 14.99 -11.73 -26.64
CA PRO A 171 15.81 -11.22 -27.75
C PRO A 171 15.19 -9.98 -28.42
N THR A 172 13.88 -9.79 -28.28
CA THR A 172 13.12 -8.63 -28.76
C THR A 172 13.23 -7.40 -27.86
N ALA A 173 13.72 -7.55 -26.63
CA ALA A 173 13.91 -6.42 -25.73
C ALA A 173 15.15 -5.63 -26.15
N GLU A 174 15.04 -4.30 -26.21
CA GLU A 174 16.15 -3.40 -26.53
C GLU A 174 16.29 -2.29 -25.48
N GLY A 175 17.50 -1.75 -25.29
CA GLY A 175 17.77 -0.63 -24.38
C GLY A 175 17.20 -0.81 -22.97
N GLU A 176 16.34 0.12 -22.58
CA GLU A 176 15.65 0.19 -21.28
C GLU A 176 14.78 -1.04 -21.00
N GLN A 177 14.16 -1.64 -22.01
CA GLN A 177 13.34 -2.85 -21.84
C GLN A 177 14.15 -4.02 -21.29
N LYS A 178 15.43 -4.15 -21.69
CA LYS A 178 16.33 -5.16 -21.13
C LYS A 178 16.57 -4.92 -19.64
N LEU A 179 16.72 -3.66 -19.22
CA LEU A 179 16.89 -3.29 -17.82
C LEU A 179 15.63 -3.65 -17.03
N LEU A 180 14.45 -3.27 -17.52
CA LEU A 180 13.17 -3.61 -16.87
C LEU A 180 12.97 -5.12 -16.70
N CYS A 181 13.27 -5.93 -17.73
CA CYS A 181 13.20 -7.39 -17.64
C CYS A 181 14.17 -7.95 -16.59
N ARG A 182 15.39 -7.41 -16.48
CA ARG A 182 16.36 -7.82 -15.47
C ARG A 182 15.91 -7.41 -14.06
N THR A 183 15.39 -6.20 -13.90
CA THR A 183 14.84 -5.70 -12.62
C THR A 183 13.65 -6.54 -12.17
N ALA A 184 12.74 -6.91 -13.07
CA ALA A 184 11.64 -7.83 -12.76
C ALA A 184 12.15 -9.21 -12.32
N THR A 185 13.16 -9.75 -13.02
CA THR A 185 13.81 -11.02 -12.66
C THR A 185 14.48 -10.92 -11.28
N ARG A 186 15.23 -9.83 -11.01
CA ARG A 186 15.81 -9.53 -9.70
C ARG A 186 14.73 -9.53 -8.63
N ASN A 187 13.63 -8.81 -8.85
CA ASN A 187 12.52 -8.73 -7.90
C ASN A 187 11.86 -10.08 -7.63
N PHE A 188 11.79 -10.97 -8.62
CA PHE A 188 11.35 -12.35 -8.42
C PHE A 188 12.27 -13.12 -7.47
N PHE A 189 13.59 -13.02 -7.65
CA PHE A 189 14.56 -13.62 -6.71
C PHE A 189 14.56 -12.93 -5.33
N ALA A 190 14.31 -11.61 -5.29
CA ALA A 190 14.16 -10.87 -4.06
C ALA A 190 12.97 -11.41 -3.27
N TRP A 191 11.81 -11.60 -3.92
CA TRP A 191 10.65 -12.26 -3.34
C TRP A 191 11.00 -13.65 -2.80
N ILE A 192 11.61 -14.54 -3.60
CA ILE A 192 12.07 -15.88 -3.16
C ILE A 192 12.92 -15.79 -1.88
N CYS A 193 13.84 -14.84 -1.83
CA CYS A 193 14.76 -14.62 -0.73
C CYS A 193 14.16 -13.81 0.44
N GLY A 194 12.94 -13.29 0.28
CA GLY A 194 12.31 -12.42 1.25
C GLY A 194 12.96 -11.05 1.41
N LYS A 195 13.49 -10.49 0.33
CA LYS A 195 14.18 -9.21 0.23
C LYS A 195 13.27 -8.17 -0.42
N PRO A 196 13.45 -6.86 -0.14
CA PRO A 196 12.59 -5.80 -0.67
C PRO A 196 12.69 -5.68 -2.19
N LEU A 197 11.65 -5.11 -2.82
CA LEU A 197 11.63 -4.83 -4.25
C LEU A 197 12.48 -3.60 -4.62
N VAL A 198 12.94 -3.56 -5.86
CA VAL A 198 13.64 -2.42 -6.47
C VAL A 198 12.99 -2.02 -7.81
N GLY A 199 13.18 -0.78 -8.24
CA GLY A 199 12.64 -0.24 -9.48
C GLY A 199 11.99 1.14 -9.33
N GLU A 200 11.90 1.90 -10.42
CA GLU A 200 11.49 3.31 -10.39
C GLU A 200 10.07 3.56 -9.85
N SER A 201 9.20 2.54 -9.91
CA SER A 201 7.85 2.58 -9.38
C SER A 201 7.53 1.28 -8.67
N LEU A 202 7.10 1.37 -7.41
CA LEU A 202 6.68 0.21 -6.63
C LEU A 202 5.50 -0.52 -7.30
N GLY A 203 4.55 0.22 -7.88
CA GLY A 203 3.40 -0.36 -8.57
C GLY A 203 3.82 -1.19 -9.79
N GLN A 204 4.80 -0.71 -10.56
CA GLN A 204 5.36 -1.46 -11.69
C GLN A 204 6.20 -2.65 -11.23
N ALA A 205 6.95 -2.51 -10.13
CA ALA A 205 7.71 -3.61 -9.54
C ALA A 205 6.81 -4.76 -9.08
N LEU A 206 5.67 -4.46 -8.47
CA LEU A 206 4.65 -5.46 -8.07
C LEU A 206 4.02 -6.15 -9.29
N VAL A 207 3.72 -5.39 -10.34
CA VAL A 207 3.22 -5.95 -11.62
C VAL A 207 4.24 -6.91 -12.24
N GLY A 208 5.49 -6.47 -12.35
CA GLY A 208 6.59 -7.29 -12.85
C GLY A 208 6.81 -8.55 -12.02
N LEU A 209 6.66 -8.46 -10.70
CA LEU A 209 6.76 -9.61 -9.80
C LEU A 209 5.66 -10.64 -10.06
N LEU A 210 4.38 -10.26 -10.09
CA LEU A 210 3.30 -11.23 -10.29
C LEU A 210 3.37 -11.89 -11.68
N ASN A 211 3.76 -11.12 -12.71
CA ASN A 211 4.03 -11.68 -14.03
C ASN A 211 5.18 -12.70 -14.00
N SER A 212 6.29 -12.37 -13.33
CA SER A 212 7.43 -13.29 -13.17
C SER A 212 7.07 -14.55 -12.37
N MET A 213 6.26 -14.41 -11.31
CA MET A 213 5.74 -15.55 -10.54
C MET A 213 4.90 -16.47 -11.42
N SER A 214 4.07 -15.90 -12.29
CA SER A 214 3.22 -16.66 -13.22
C SER A 214 4.03 -17.33 -14.34
N GLU A 215 5.14 -16.73 -14.77
CA GLU A 215 6.02 -17.31 -15.79
C GLU A 215 6.92 -18.43 -15.24
N TYR A 216 7.44 -18.27 -14.03
CA TYR A 216 8.53 -19.09 -13.50
C TYR A 216 8.12 -20.17 -12.52
N ARG A 217 6.87 -20.19 -12.06
CA ARG A 217 6.34 -21.19 -11.10
C ARG A 217 5.36 -22.16 -11.75
N GLY A 218 5.15 -23.30 -11.10
CA GLY A 218 4.20 -24.31 -11.54
C GLY A 218 2.75 -23.82 -11.59
N LEU A 219 1.95 -24.40 -12.49
CA LEU A 219 0.55 -24.00 -12.73
C LEU A 219 -0.39 -24.23 -11.53
N ASN A 220 -0.01 -25.10 -10.59
CA ASN A 220 -0.84 -25.46 -9.43
C ASN A 220 -0.58 -24.55 -8.21
N VAL A 221 0.09 -23.43 -8.42
CA VAL A 221 0.53 -22.53 -7.35
C VAL A 221 -0.29 -21.26 -7.36
N ASP A 222 -0.77 -20.86 -6.19
CA ASP A 222 -1.49 -19.60 -6.03
C ASP A 222 -0.51 -18.43 -5.90
N ASN A 223 -0.17 -17.84 -7.04
CA ASN A 223 0.71 -16.67 -7.08
C ASN A 223 0.07 -15.41 -6.52
N VAL A 224 -1.27 -15.30 -6.59
CA VAL A 224 -2.01 -14.15 -6.08
C VAL A 224 -2.02 -14.18 -4.56
N GLU A 225 -2.29 -15.32 -3.94
CA GLU A 225 -2.18 -15.48 -2.48
C GLU A 225 -0.74 -15.18 -2.01
N ASP A 226 0.27 -15.77 -2.65
CA ASP A 226 1.66 -15.62 -2.22
C ASP A 226 2.20 -14.17 -2.38
N ILE A 227 1.77 -13.40 -3.38
CA ILE A 227 2.18 -11.99 -3.52
C ILE A 227 1.45 -11.08 -2.52
N LEU A 228 0.18 -11.34 -2.22
CA LEU A 228 -0.58 -10.58 -1.23
C LEU A 228 -0.01 -10.80 0.19
N ASP A 229 0.34 -12.05 0.53
CA ASP A 229 1.09 -12.37 1.77
C ASP A 229 2.41 -11.58 1.82
N TYR A 230 3.14 -11.52 0.70
CA TYR A 230 4.38 -10.75 0.62
C TYR A 230 4.17 -9.24 0.80
N MET A 231 3.10 -8.67 0.20
CA MET A 231 2.75 -7.26 0.35
C MET A 231 2.37 -6.88 1.77
N GLU A 232 1.58 -7.72 2.45
CA GLU A 232 1.21 -7.50 3.84
C GLU A 232 2.44 -7.57 4.76
N GLU A 233 3.32 -8.55 4.55
CA GLU A 233 4.52 -8.72 5.37
C GLU A 233 5.61 -7.68 5.11
N GLY A 234 5.71 -7.22 3.86
CA GLY A 234 6.61 -6.13 3.47
C GLY A 234 6.10 -4.75 3.87
N GLY A 235 4.85 -4.64 4.37
CA GLY A 235 4.22 -3.36 4.68
C GLY A 235 3.79 -2.56 3.43
N TYR A 236 3.81 -3.17 2.25
CA TYR A 236 3.38 -2.53 1.00
C TYR A 236 1.87 -2.28 0.96
N ALA A 237 1.09 -3.07 1.70
CA ALA A 237 -0.35 -2.88 1.88
C ALA A 237 -0.71 -1.91 3.02
N ASP A 238 0.27 -1.33 3.72
CA ASP A 238 0.00 -0.30 4.73
C ASP A 238 -0.14 1.07 4.08
N PHE A 239 -1.40 1.50 3.95
CA PHE A 239 -1.78 2.79 3.37
C PHE A 239 -1.68 3.96 4.36
N GLY A 240 -1.28 3.73 5.62
CA GLY A 240 -1.32 4.71 6.70
C GLY A 240 -0.49 5.97 6.44
N GLY A 241 -1.03 6.93 5.68
CA GLY A 241 -0.37 8.19 5.32
C GLY A 241 0.76 8.05 4.29
N SER A 242 0.80 6.95 3.53
CA SER A 242 1.80 6.75 2.47
C SER A 242 1.17 6.90 1.08
N PRO A 243 1.35 8.05 0.39
CA PRO A 243 0.84 8.23 -0.97
C PRO A 243 1.48 7.23 -1.95
N VAL A 244 2.76 6.91 -1.75
CA VAL A 244 3.52 5.94 -2.56
C VAL A 244 2.89 4.55 -2.49
N HIS A 245 2.68 4.01 -1.28
CA HIS A 245 2.11 2.66 -1.12
C HIS A 245 0.67 2.59 -1.61
N THR A 246 -0.12 3.64 -1.30
CA THR A 246 -1.52 3.75 -1.73
C THR A 246 -1.61 3.71 -3.25
N LEU A 247 -0.82 4.54 -3.95
CA LEU A 247 -0.82 4.60 -5.42
C LEU A 247 -0.22 3.36 -6.07
N ALA A 248 0.86 2.82 -5.52
CA ALA A 248 1.47 1.59 -6.02
C ALA A 248 0.49 0.42 -5.96
N THR A 249 -0.24 0.31 -4.85
CA THR A 249 -1.25 -0.73 -4.66
C THR A 249 -2.49 -0.49 -5.52
N LEU A 250 -2.92 0.77 -5.68
CA LEU A 250 -4.01 1.14 -6.59
C LEU A 250 -3.67 0.76 -8.04
N HIS A 251 -2.46 1.09 -8.51
CA HIS A 251 -1.96 0.71 -9.83
C HIS A 251 -1.93 -0.81 -10.01
N PHE A 252 -1.38 -1.53 -9.02
CA PHE A 252 -1.30 -2.99 -9.05
C PHE A 252 -2.69 -3.64 -9.11
N ALA A 253 -3.63 -3.15 -8.29
CA ALA A 253 -5.01 -3.64 -8.26
C ALA A 253 -5.78 -3.32 -9.55
N GLU A 254 -5.57 -2.14 -10.13
CA GLU A 254 -6.12 -1.76 -11.43
C GLU A 254 -5.61 -2.70 -12.53
N HIS A 255 -4.30 -2.96 -12.56
CA HIS A 255 -3.67 -3.78 -13.60
C HIS A 255 -4.19 -5.21 -13.64
N PHE A 256 -4.35 -5.86 -12.48
CA PHE A 256 -4.85 -7.24 -12.38
C PHE A 256 -6.35 -7.34 -12.06
N GLN A 257 -7.06 -6.21 -11.99
CA GLN A 257 -8.49 -6.13 -11.69
C GLN A 257 -8.87 -6.74 -10.31
N PHE A 258 -8.07 -6.48 -9.28
CA PHE A 258 -8.40 -6.87 -7.90
C PHE A 258 -9.35 -5.86 -7.26
N GLU A 259 -10.65 -6.08 -7.43
CA GLU A 259 -11.71 -5.14 -7.02
C GLU A 259 -11.60 -4.66 -5.56
N ASN A 260 -11.51 -5.58 -4.59
CA ASN A 260 -11.45 -5.21 -3.17
C ASN A 260 -10.20 -4.36 -2.85
N LEU A 261 -9.04 -4.77 -3.38
CA LEU A 261 -7.79 -4.06 -3.17
C LEU A 261 -7.80 -2.68 -3.85
N TYR A 262 -8.44 -2.59 -5.01
CA TYR A 262 -8.65 -1.34 -5.72
C TYR A 262 -9.54 -0.40 -4.91
N VAL A 263 -10.69 -0.87 -4.41
CA VAL A 263 -11.63 -0.07 -3.62
C VAL A 263 -10.96 0.48 -2.36
N ASP A 264 -10.20 -0.37 -1.64
CA ASP A 264 -9.50 0.05 -0.44
C ASP A 264 -8.43 1.11 -0.75
N ALA A 265 -7.53 0.84 -1.69
CA ALA A 265 -6.48 1.78 -2.08
C ALA A 265 -7.07 3.09 -2.66
N PHE A 266 -8.16 3.00 -3.41
CA PHE A 266 -8.86 4.16 -3.98
C PHE A 266 -9.45 5.04 -2.88
N ALA A 267 -10.13 4.45 -1.89
CA ALA A 267 -10.72 5.21 -0.77
C ALA A 267 -9.63 5.96 0.02
N HIS A 268 -8.49 5.30 0.27
CA HIS A 268 -7.33 5.95 0.89
C HIS A 268 -6.80 7.09 0.01
N ALA A 269 -6.63 6.86 -1.30
CA ALA A 269 -6.15 7.88 -2.24
C ALA A 269 -7.04 9.12 -2.29
N VAL A 270 -8.37 8.96 -2.24
CA VAL A 270 -9.33 10.08 -2.18
C VAL A 270 -9.14 10.90 -0.90
N GLY A 271 -8.92 10.22 0.24
CA GLY A 271 -8.74 10.86 1.54
C GLY A 271 -7.43 11.64 1.68
N MET A 272 -6.39 11.29 0.92
CA MET A 272 -5.09 11.96 0.90
C MET A 272 -4.75 12.55 -0.49
N TYR A 273 -5.78 12.95 -1.23
CA TYR A 273 -5.67 13.35 -2.64
C TYR A 273 -4.57 14.39 -2.90
N ASP A 274 -4.47 15.41 -2.04
CA ASP A 274 -3.48 16.50 -2.17
C ASP A 274 -2.03 15.99 -2.10
N GLU A 275 -1.77 14.93 -1.33
CA GLU A 275 -0.46 14.28 -1.23
C GLU A 275 -0.23 13.34 -2.41
N VAL A 276 -1.28 12.62 -2.82
CA VAL A 276 -1.25 11.63 -3.89
C VAL A 276 -0.93 12.26 -5.25
N ILE A 277 -1.51 13.42 -5.59
CA ILE A 277 -1.24 14.08 -6.88
C ILE A 277 0.21 14.57 -7.02
N GLN A 278 0.93 14.75 -5.91
CA GLN A 278 2.33 15.17 -5.87
C GLN A 278 3.29 13.98 -5.96
N SER A 279 2.81 12.75 -5.73
CA SER A 279 3.60 11.53 -5.72
C SER A 279 4.06 11.15 -7.14
N PRO A 280 5.31 10.67 -7.33
CA PRO A 280 5.78 10.26 -8.65
C PRO A 280 5.01 9.06 -9.22
N GLU A 281 4.50 8.18 -8.35
CA GLU A 281 3.66 7.02 -8.65
C GLU A 281 2.33 7.41 -9.29
N TYR A 282 1.89 8.66 -9.15
CA TYR A 282 0.63 9.13 -9.74
C TYR A 282 0.67 8.98 -11.26
N LYS A 283 1.88 9.11 -11.86
CA LYS A 283 2.12 8.91 -13.30
C LYS A 283 1.79 7.50 -13.78
N CYS A 284 1.79 6.50 -12.90
CA CYS A 284 1.47 5.12 -13.25
C CYS A 284 -0.04 4.83 -13.27
N ILE A 285 -0.87 5.65 -12.63
CA ILE A 285 -2.33 5.44 -12.59
C ILE A 285 -2.97 5.76 -13.94
N SER A 286 -3.96 4.98 -14.37
CA SER A 286 -4.63 5.24 -15.65
C SER A 286 -5.35 6.60 -15.68
N PRO A 287 -5.49 7.24 -16.86
CA PRO A 287 -6.24 8.49 -16.98
C PRO A 287 -7.70 8.36 -16.49
N THR A 288 -8.32 7.20 -16.68
CA THR A 288 -9.69 6.92 -16.23
C THR A 288 -9.77 6.93 -14.70
N THR A 289 -8.86 6.22 -14.03
CA THR A 289 -8.82 6.17 -12.56
C THR A 289 -8.53 7.55 -11.97
N ARG A 290 -7.63 8.34 -12.59
CA ARG A 290 -7.39 9.73 -12.18
C ARG A 290 -8.64 10.59 -12.28
N SER A 291 -9.36 10.54 -13.40
CA SER A 291 -10.62 11.30 -13.56
C SER A 291 -11.68 10.92 -12.50
N ILE A 292 -11.78 9.64 -12.16
CA ILE A 292 -12.70 9.17 -11.11
C ILE A 292 -12.21 9.63 -9.72
N LEU A 293 -10.90 9.64 -9.49
CA LEU A 293 -10.28 10.12 -8.25
C LEU A 293 -10.56 11.61 -8.03
N ASP A 294 -10.32 12.46 -9.04
CA ASP A 294 -10.58 13.91 -8.99
C ASP A 294 -12.05 14.19 -8.65
N ARG A 295 -12.97 13.49 -9.32
CA ARG A 295 -14.42 13.60 -9.07
C ARG A 295 -14.79 13.15 -7.66
N ALA A 296 -14.26 12.01 -7.21
CA ALA A 296 -14.55 11.48 -5.89
C ALA A 296 -14.01 12.38 -4.77
N HIS A 297 -12.83 12.97 -4.96
CA HIS A 297 -12.28 13.97 -4.05
C HIS A 297 -13.14 15.23 -4.00
N SER A 298 -13.55 15.76 -5.15
CA SER A 298 -14.43 16.94 -5.22
C SER A 298 -15.77 16.70 -4.51
N GLU A 299 -16.36 15.52 -4.74
CA GLU A 299 -17.59 15.10 -4.07
C GLU A 299 -17.40 14.96 -2.56
N LEU A 300 -16.29 14.37 -2.11
CA LEU A 300 -15.96 14.26 -0.69
C LEU A 300 -15.83 15.64 -0.03
N GLN A 301 -15.11 16.57 -0.66
CA GLN A 301 -14.95 17.94 -0.17
C GLN A 301 -16.29 18.69 -0.11
N TYR A 302 -17.13 18.52 -1.13
CA TYR A 302 -18.48 19.09 -1.14
C TYR A 302 -19.32 18.55 0.02
N ARG A 303 -19.36 17.23 0.21
CA ARG A 303 -20.10 16.60 1.32
C ARG A 303 -19.59 17.01 2.68
N LEU A 304 -18.27 17.10 2.87
CA LEU A 304 -17.66 17.56 4.12
C LEU A 304 -18.04 19.01 4.42
N SER A 305 -17.95 19.89 3.41
CA SER A 305 -18.29 21.30 3.55
C SER A 305 -19.77 21.48 3.87
N SER A 306 -20.66 20.82 3.12
CA SER A 306 -22.10 20.84 3.34
C SER A 306 -22.45 20.30 4.73
N THR A 307 -21.95 19.12 5.11
CA THR A 307 -22.22 18.54 6.45
C THR A 307 -21.69 19.43 7.57
N SER A 308 -20.54 20.08 7.36
CA SER A 308 -19.99 21.03 8.33
C SER A 308 -20.87 22.27 8.49
N GLU A 309 -21.49 22.76 7.42
CA GLU A 309 -22.45 23.87 7.45
C GLU A 309 -23.77 23.45 8.11
N SER A 310 -24.28 22.26 7.79
CA SER A 310 -25.44 21.67 8.45
C SER A 310 -25.21 21.57 9.95
N LEU A 311 -24.02 21.11 10.37
CA LEU A 311 -23.69 20.99 11.77
C LEU A 311 -23.53 22.36 12.45
N SER A 312 -22.85 23.32 11.79
CA SER A 312 -22.63 24.68 12.33
C SER A 312 -23.92 25.47 12.52
N THR A 313 -24.97 25.13 11.78
CA THR A 313 -26.29 25.78 11.88
C THR A 313 -27.33 24.93 12.61
N PHE A 314 -26.95 23.78 13.19
CA PHE A 314 -27.89 22.82 13.78
C PHE A 314 -29.06 22.48 12.85
N LEU A 315 -28.71 22.11 11.62
CA LEU A 315 -29.62 21.66 10.58
C LEU A 315 -30.69 22.71 10.24
N THR A 316 -30.31 23.99 10.17
CA THR A 316 -31.28 25.09 9.98
C THR A 316 -32.06 24.94 8.68
N ASP A 317 -31.35 24.66 7.59
CA ASP A 317 -31.94 24.49 6.27
C ASP A 317 -32.69 23.15 6.14
N GLU A 318 -32.10 22.06 6.62
CA GLU A 318 -32.63 20.71 6.48
C GLU A 318 -33.91 20.49 7.29
N LEU A 319 -34.02 21.14 8.46
CA LEU A 319 -35.24 21.12 9.28
C LEU A 319 -36.09 22.38 9.08
N SER A 320 -35.92 23.08 7.96
CA SER A 320 -36.70 24.27 7.65
C SER A 320 -38.17 23.91 7.30
N PRO A 321 -39.08 24.89 7.32
CA PRO A 321 -40.51 24.64 7.12
C PRO A 321 -40.83 24.06 5.74
N THR A 322 -39.99 24.33 4.74
CA THR A 322 -40.13 23.82 3.37
C THR A 322 -39.97 22.31 3.28
N HIS A 323 -39.20 21.69 4.19
CA HIS A 323 -38.92 20.26 4.19
C HIS A 323 -39.80 19.47 5.15
N LEU A 324 -40.12 20.02 6.32
CA LEU A 324 -40.80 19.27 7.39
C LEU A 324 -42.27 19.65 7.61
N GLY A 325 -42.76 20.74 7.02
CA GLY A 325 -44.15 21.19 7.22
C GLY A 325 -44.51 21.46 8.69
N LEU A 326 -43.54 21.92 9.49
CA LEU A 326 -43.73 22.14 10.93
C LEU A 326 -44.74 23.25 11.23
N THR A 327 -45.61 23.01 12.22
CA THR A 327 -46.51 24.04 12.75
C THR A 327 -45.72 25.23 13.31
N ALA A 328 -46.34 26.42 13.38
CA ALA A 328 -45.68 27.60 13.95
C ALA A 328 -45.18 27.37 15.38
N ALA A 329 -45.94 26.65 16.21
CA ALA A 329 -45.53 26.30 17.57
C ALA A 329 -44.31 25.37 17.57
N SER A 330 -44.34 24.28 16.80
CA SER A 330 -43.21 23.34 16.68
C SER A 330 -41.92 24.03 16.21
N ARG A 331 -42.03 24.99 15.29
CA ARG A 331 -40.90 25.81 14.83
C ARG A 331 -40.29 26.64 15.95
N THR A 332 -41.11 27.36 16.71
CA THR A 332 -40.64 28.15 17.85
C THR A 332 -39.91 27.29 18.90
N HIS A 333 -40.38 26.06 19.13
CA HIS A 333 -39.69 25.12 20.03
C HIS A 333 -38.35 24.64 19.47
N LEU A 334 -38.28 24.32 18.17
CA LEU A 334 -37.04 23.95 17.50
C LEU A 334 -36.01 25.09 17.56
N ASP A 335 -36.41 26.32 17.28
CA ASP A 335 -35.51 27.47 17.30
C ASP A 335 -34.96 27.74 18.72
N ARG A 336 -35.81 27.66 19.75
CA ARG A 336 -35.35 27.73 21.15
C ARG A 336 -34.34 26.63 21.49
N PHE A 337 -34.53 25.42 20.96
CA PHE A 337 -33.60 24.33 21.17
C PHE A 337 -32.26 24.59 20.46
N ARG A 338 -32.27 25.14 19.24
CA ARG A 338 -31.05 25.59 18.55
C ARG A 338 -30.32 26.69 19.32
N ASP A 339 -31.05 27.66 19.88
CA ASP A 339 -30.45 28.72 20.71
C ASP A 339 -29.78 28.15 21.97
N PHE A 340 -30.43 27.17 22.61
CA PHE A 340 -29.86 26.43 23.74
C PHE A 340 -28.55 25.72 23.35
N LEU A 341 -28.57 24.96 22.24
CA LEU A 341 -27.37 24.27 21.74
C LEU A 341 -26.25 25.26 21.40
N THR A 342 -26.58 26.35 20.72
CA THR A 342 -25.63 27.41 20.37
C THR A 342 -24.99 28.00 21.62
N THR A 343 -25.79 28.35 22.62
CA THR A 343 -25.30 28.89 23.90
C THR A 343 -24.39 27.90 24.63
N TYR A 344 -24.79 26.62 24.67
CA TYR A 344 -23.98 25.55 25.27
C TYR A 344 -22.63 25.41 24.57
N TRP A 345 -22.60 25.31 23.24
CA TRP A 345 -21.36 25.11 22.48
C TRP A 345 -20.47 26.35 22.47
N ILE A 346 -21.04 27.57 22.48
CA ILE A 346 -20.28 28.80 22.73
C ILE A 346 -19.63 28.75 24.11
N SER A 347 -20.36 28.36 25.15
CA SER A 347 -19.80 28.23 26.50
C SER A 347 -18.72 27.14 26.59
N ALA A 348 -18.87 26.04 25.84
CA ALA A 348 -18.00 24.89 25.90
C ALA A 348 -16.72 25.05 25.06
N LEU A 349 -16.77 25.80 23.96
CA LEU A 349 -15.69 25.95 22.98
C LEU A 349 -15.16 27.40 22.87
N GLY A 350 -15.80 28.36 23.53
CA GLY A 350 -15.53 29.80 23.46
C GLY A 350 -16.21 30.51 22.29
N SER A 351 -16.51 29.78 21.19
CA SER A 351 -17.25 30.29 20.04
C SER A 351 -17.91 29.12 19.29
N TYR A 352 -19.01 29.42 18.58
CA TYR A 352 -19.68 28.44 17.74
C TYR A 352 -20.17 29.09 16.43
N PRO A 353 -19.90 28.47 15.27
CA PRO A 353 -18.97 27.36 15.08
C PRO A 353 -17.52 27.76 15.46
N PRO A 354 -16.65 26.80 15.80
CA PRO A 354 -15.25 27.10 16.07
C PRO A 354 -14.58 27.76 14.84
N PRO A 355 -13.71 28.77 15.03
CA PRO A 355 -13.00 29.40 13.93
C PRO A 355 -12.14 28.39 13.16
N SER A 356 -12.31 28.35 11.84
CA SER A 356 -11.53 27.50 10.95
C SER A 356 -10.08 27.96 10.90
N HIS A 357 -9.16 27.24 11.57
CA HIS A 357 -7.75 27.61 11.59
C HIS A 357 -6.93 27.05 10.41
N SER A 358 -7.46 26.10 9.63
CA SER A 358 -6.68 25.45 8.54
C SER A 358 -7.51 24.73 7.48
N SER A 359 -8.74 24.31 7.78
CA SER A 359 -9.65 23.67 6.85
C SER A 359 -11.09 24.04 7.20
N ALA A 360 -12.00 23.95 6.23
CA ALA A 360 -13.42 24.16 6.44
C ALA A 360 -13.96 23.04 7.34
N GLY A 361 -14.00 23.25 8.65
CA GLY A 361 -14.76 22.39 9.54
C GLY A 361 -14.25 22.26 10.97
N PHE A 362 -15.03 21.50 11.73
CA PHE A 362 -14.76 21.14 13.11
C PHE A 362 -13.52 20.25 13.23
N SER A 363 -12.70 20.49 14.26
CA SER A 363 -11.59 19.57 14.55
C SER A 363 -12.12 18.17 14.91
N ASN A 364 -11.32 17.14 14.65
CA ASN A 364 -11.72 15.76 14.96
C ASN A 364 -12.10 15.57 16.45
N GLN A 365 -11.39 16.26 17.36
CA GLN A 365 -11.70 16.24 18.78
C GLN A 365 -13.08 16.84 19.08
N VAL A 366 -13.43 17.96 18.43
CA VAL A 366 -14.75 18.58 18.59
C VAL A 366 -15.84 17.67 18.02
N LEU A 367 -15.64 17.08 16.85
CA LEU A 367 -16.60 16.14 16.26
C LEU A 367 -16.84 14.91 17.14
N LEU A 368 -15.79 14.34 17.73
CA LEU A 368 -15.92 13.21 18.65
C LEU A 368 -16.69 13.59 19.92
N ARG A 369 -16.43 14.79 20.45
CA ARG A 369 -17.16 15.33 21.61
C ARG A 369 -18.62 15.55 21.27
N MET A 370 -18.92 16.25 20.18
CA MET A 370 -20.28 16.49 19.69
C MET A 370 -21.03 15.17 19.48
N ARG A 371 -20.41 14.18 18.83
CA ARG A 371 -21.00 12.86 18.62
C ARG A 371 -21.40 12.20 19.94
N THR A 372 -20.53 12.28 20.95
CA THR A 372 -20.78 11.66 22.27
C THR A 372 -21.91 12.39 22.99
N GLU A 373 -21.81 13.71 23.10
CA GLU A 373 -22.80 14.51 23.84
C GLU A 373 -24.17 14.53 23.15
N PHE A 374 -24.24 14.56 21.81
CA PHE A 374 -25.51 14.44 21.11
C PHE A 374 -26.14 13.06 21.23
N LYS A 375 -25.32 12.01 21.32
CA LYS A 375 -25.83 10.66 21.59
C LYS A 375 -26.45 10.58 22.98
N ASP A 376 -25.81 11.18 23.99
CA ASP A 376 -26.33 11.20 25.36
C ASP A 376 -27.60 12.07 25.45
N LEU A 377 -27.62 13.21 24.77
CA LEU A 377 -28.79 14.06 24.66
C LEU A 377 -29.96 13.34 23.98
N TYR A 378 -29.70 12.61 22.90
CA TYR A 378 -30.70 11.77 22.25
C TYR A 378 -31.25 10.71 23.21
N ALA A 379 -30.38 9.99 23.93
CA ALA A 379 -30.80 8.98 24.90
C ALA A 379 -31.63 9.58 26.06
N TYR A 380 -31.38 10.83 26.43
CA TYR A 380 -32.17 11.55 27.44
C TYR A 380 -33.54 12.01 26.92
N LEU A 381 -33.62 12.40 25.64
CA LEU A 381 -34.82 12.98 25.03
C LEU A 381 -35.73 11.96 24.36
N VAL A 382 -35.21 10.80 23.93
CA VAL A 382 -35.98 9.81 23.19
C VAL A 382 -37.09 9.25 24.08
N ASP A 383 -38.33 9.35 23.60
CA ASP A 383 -39.46 8.69 24.20
C ASP A 383 -39.75 7.39 23.44
N GLU A 384 -39.26 6.27 23.96
CA GLU A 384 -39.47 4.94 23.37
C GLU A 384 -40.93 4.46 23.48
N SER A 385 -41.77 5.14 24.27
CA SER A 385 -43.18 4.82 24.42
C SER A 385 -44.07 5.48 23.36
N PHE A 386 -43.54 6.43 22.60
CA PHE A 386 -44.25 7.14 21.55
C PHE A 386 -44.33 6.30 20.26
N THR A 387 -45.54 5.97 19.81
CA THR A 387 -45.76 5.29 18.51
C THR A 387 -46.40 6.25 17.52
N ALA A 388 -46.06 6.17 16.23
CA ALA A 388 -46.61 7.06 15.19
C ALA A 388 -48.15 6.99 15.06
N SER A 389 -48.77 5.95 15.63
CA SER A 389 -50.23 5.80 15.79
C SER A 389 -50.87 6.74 16.80
N ASP A 390 -50.09 7.36 17.69
CA ASP A 390 -50.56 8.30 18.72
C ASP A 390 -50.66 9.75 18.20
N CYS A 391 -50.42 9.97 16.90
CA CYS A 391 -50.69 11.26 16.27
C CYS A 391 -52.18 11.61 16.40
N SER A 392 -52.46 12.72 17.09
CA SER A 392 -53.72 13.44 16.97
C SER A 392 -54.00 13.74 15.48
N PRO A 393 -55.29 13.77 15.07
CA PRO A 393 -55.67 13.72 13.67
C PRO A 393 -55.04 14.87 12.87
N ALA A 394 -54.83 14.63 11.57
CA ALA A 394 -54.20 15.53 10.58
C ALA A 394 -54.67 17.00 10.60
N ALA A 395 -55.79 17.32 11.27
CA ALA A 395 -56.26 18.67 11.54
C ALA A 395 -55.32 19.50 12.45
N ALA A 396 -54.41 18.89 13.22
CA ALA A 396 -53.41 19.59 14.02
C ALA A 396 -52.06 19.79 13.29
N GLN A 397 -51.87 19.12 12.15
CA GLN A 397 -50.68 19.26 11.29
C GLN A 397 -50.96 20.36 10.25
N GLY A 398 -50.70 21.61 10.64
CA GLY A 398 -50.74 22.75 9.75
C GLY A 398 -49.61 22.69 8.71
N GLY A 399 -49.81 21.90 7.66
CA GLY A 399 -48.95 21.83 6.48
C GLY A 399 -49.81 21.63 5.24
N VAL A 400 -50.06 22.71 4.50
CA VAL A 400 -50.67 22.63 3.16
C VAL A 400 -49.63 21.98 2.25
N CYS A 401 -49.86 20.71 1.86
CA CYS A 401 -49.14 20.09 0.75
C CYS A 401 -49.50 20.83 -0.54
N VAL A 402 -48.63 21.73 -1.02
CA VAL A 402 -48.66 22.15 -2.42
C VAL A 402 -47.65 21.29 -3.17
N LEU A 403 -48.12 20.15 -3.66
CA LEU A 403 -47.48 19.47 -4.79
C LEU A 403 -47.63 20.39 -6.00
N GLN A 404 -46.56 21.10 -6.39
CA GLN A 404 -46.48 21.69 -7.73
C GLN A 404 -45.91 20.63 -8.68
N SER A 405 -46.75 20.32 -9.67
CA SER A 405 -46.56 19.45 -10.83
C SER A 405 -45.42 19.86 -11.75
#